data_AF-A0A0W0VIT4-F1
#
_entry.id   AF-A0A0W0VIT4-F1
#
_cell.length_a   1.000
_cell.length_b   1.000
_cell.length_c   1.000
_cell.angle_alpha   90.00
_cell.angle_beta   90.00
_cell.angle_gamma   90.00
#
_symmetry.space_group_name_H-M   'P 1'
#
loop_
_entity.id
_entity.type
_entity.pdbx_description
1 polymer ?
#
loop_
_entity_poly.entity_id
_entity_poly.type
_entity_poly.pdbx_seq_one_letter_code
_entity_poly.pdbx_strand_id
1 'polypeptide(L)' 'MNESKTGKEIVDDFFKSLQANPDLNQDVVNLLVSLHKKGKLTNNEIDRGLEELRKELPDET' A
#
# COMPACT_ATOMS: atom_id res chain seq x y z
N MET A 1 -24.34 -20.90 -4.56
CA MET A 1 -24.28 -20.13 -3.32
C MET A 1 -23.46 -18.88 -3.61
N ASN A 2 -24.01 -17.68 -3.41
CA ASN A 2 -23.20 -16.46 -3.47
C ASN A 2 -22.60 -16.26 -2.09
N GLU A 3 -21.38 -16.75 -1.87
CA GLU A 3 -20.62 -16.37 -0.68
C GLU A 3 -20.31 -14.89 -0.76
N SER A 4 -20.88 -14.13 0.16
CA SER A 4 -20.61 -12.70 0.28
C SER A 4 -19.24 -12.52 0.93
N LYS A 5 -18.36 -11.74 0.30
CA LYS A 5 -17.06 -11.41 0.85
C LYS A 5 -17.21 -10.64 2.17
N THR A 6 -16.37 -10.96 3.13
CA THR A 6 -16.20 -10.18 4.35
C THR A 6 -15.56 -8.83 4.05
N GLY A 7 -15.75 -7.86 4.95
CA GLY A 7 -15.08 -6.56 4.84
C GLY A 7 -13.55 -6.69 4.77
N LYS A 8 -12.99 -7.68 5.47
CA LYS A 8 -11.55 -7.97 5.42
C LYS A 8 -11.12 -8.43 4.02
N GLU A 9 -11.87 -9.36 3.41
CA GLU A 9 -11.55 -9.84 2.06
C GLU A 9 -11.66 -8.73 1.02
N ILE A 10 -12.63 -7.82 1.16
CA ILE A 10 -12.76 -6.65 0.29
C ILE A 10 -11.53 -5.75 0.40
N VAL A 11 -11.06 -5.46 1.62
CA VAL A 11 -9.86 -4.64 1.83
C VAL A 11 -8.61 -5.34 1.33
N ASP A 12 -8.47 -6.64 1.58
CA ASP A 12 -7.32 -7.42 1.08
C ASP A 12 -7.28 -7.45 -0.45
N ASP A 13 -8.43 -7.60 -1.11
CA ASP A 13 -8.53 -7.58 -2.57
C ASP A 13 -8.24 -6.20 -3.16
N PHE A 14 -8.61 -5.12 -2.47
CA PHE A 14 -8.20 -3.77 -2.84
C PHE A 14 -6.66 -3.65 -2.89
N PHE A 15 -5.96 -4.07 -1.84
CA PHE A 15 -4.49 -4.01 -1.83
C PHE A 15 -3.84 -4.93 -2.87
N LYS A 16 -4.43 -6.10 -3.15
CA LYS A 16 -3.98 -6.94 -4.28
C LYS A 16 -4.14 -6.23 -5.62
N SER A 17 -5.25 -5.51 -5.82
CA SER A 17 -5.49 -4.76 -7.06
C SER A 17 -4.49 -3.62 -7.27
N LEU A 18 -4.05 -2.96 -6.19
CA LEU A 18 -2.99 -1.96 -6.25
C LEU A 18 -1.66 -2.57 -6.70
N GLN A 19 -1.27 -3.73 -6.15
CA GLN A 19 -0.04 -4.42 -6.54
C GLN A 19 -0.06 -4.93 -7.99
N ALA A 20 -1.24 -5.23 -8.53
CA ALA A 20 -1.39 -5.70 -9.91
C ALA A 20 -1.43 -4.55 -10.93
N ASN A 21 -1.51 -3.29 -10.49
CA ASN A 21 -1.59 -2.14 -11.39
C ASN A 21 -0.17 -1.62 -11.72
N PRO A 22 0.33 -1.81 -12.95
CA PRO A 22 1.67 -1.40 -13.33
C PRO A 22 1.85 0.12 -13.46
N ASP A 23 0.76 0.89 -13.57
CA ASP A 23 0.80 2.35 -13.73
C ASP A 23 1.03 3.08 -12.39
N LEU A 24 0.98 2.35 -11.27
CA LEU A 24 1.24 2.90 -9.95
C LEU A 24 2.73 2.82 -9.61
N ASN A 25 3.22 3.81 -8.86
CA ASN A 25 4.54 3.74 -8.25
C ASN A 25 4.57 2.55 -7.27
N GLN A 26 5.34 1.52 -7.63
CA GLN A 26 5.34 0.26 -6.90
C GLN A 26 5.97 0.37 -5.51
N ASP A 27 6.88 1.32 -5.28
CA ASP A 27 7.48 1.53 -3.96
C ASP A 27 6.44 2.08 -2.98
N VAL A 28 5.62 3.03 -3.42
CA VAL A 28 4.49 3.56 -2.64
C VAL A 28 3.44 2.47 -2.41
N VAL A 29 3.10 1.67 -3.43
CA VAL A 29 2.16 0.56 -3.29
C VAL A 29 2.68 -0.47 -2.26
N ASN A 30 3.96 -0.86 -2.36
CA ASN A 30 4.57 -1.82 -1.45
C ASN A 30 4.62 -1.30 -0.01
N LEU A 31 4.87 -0.01 0.20
CA LEU A 31 4.76 0.64 1.51
C LEU A 31 3.36 0.46 2.08
N LEU A 32 2.31 0.85 1.35
CA LEU A 32 0.93 0.80 1.83
C LEU A 32 0.48 -0.64 2.13
N VAL A 33 0.84 -1.59 1.28
CA VAL A 33 0.54 -3.02 1.49
C VAL A 33 1.26 -3.56 2.73
N SER A 34 2.53 -3.17 2.94
CA SER A 34 3.32 -3.56 4.12
C SER A 34 2.69 -3.02 5.40
N LEU A 35 2.24 -1.76 5.41
CA LEU A 35 1.55 -1.15 6.54
C LEU A 35 0.20 -1.84 6.83
N HIS A 36 -0.59 -2.15 5.80
CA HIS A 36 -1.84 -2.91 5.94
C HIS A 36 -1.60 -4.28 6.58
N LYS A 37 -0.65 -5.07 6.05
CA LYS A 37 -0.31 -6.40 6.58
C LYS A 37 0.18 -6.37 8.03
N LYS A 38 0.83 -5.29 8.45
CA LYS A 38 1.32 -5.08 9.82
C LYS A 38 0.26 -4.51 10.77
N GLY A 39 -0.94 -4.17 10.28
CA GLY A 39 -1.95 -3.46 11.07
C GLY A 39 -1.53 -2.03 11.45
N LYS A 40 -0.67 -1.41 10.65
CA LYS A 40 -0.05 -0.10 10.89
C LYS A 40 -0.40 0.94 9.82
N LEU A 41 -1.52 0.75 9.11
CA LEU A 41 -2.00 1.70 8.11
C LEU A 41 -2.63 2.94 8.79
N THR A 42 -1.79 3.73 9.44
CA THR A 42 -2.15 4.97 10.10
C THR A 42 -1.46 6.14 9.41
N ASN A 43 -2.01 7.35 9.52
CA ASN A 43 -1.45 8.54 8.87
C ASN A 43 0.03 8.73 9.22
N ASN A 44 0.41 8.62 10.51
CA ASN A 44 1.79 8.81 10.95
C ASN A 44 2.77 7.81 10.30
N GLU A 45 2.36 6.55 10.15
CA GLU A 45 3.23 5.52 9.57
C GLU A 45 3.31 5.65 8.04
N ILE A 46 2.24 6.14 7.40
CA ILE A 46 2.23 6.49 5.98
C ILE A 46 3.18 7.68 5.75
N ASP A 47 3.02 8.77 6.51
CA ASP A 47 3.84 9.98 6.38
C ASP A 47 5.32 9.66 6.57
N ARG A 48 5.67 8.90 7.62
CA ARG A 48 7.05 8.46 7.85
C ARG A 48 7.59 7.62 6.69
N GLY A 49 6.82 6.64 6.20
CA GLY A 49 7.27 5.80 5.10
C GLY A 49 7.45 6.57 3.80
N LEU A 50 6.59 7.56 3.52
CA LEU A 50 6.72 8.43 2.34
C LEU A 50 7.94 9.34 2.46
N GLU A 51 8.23 9.86 3.65
CA GLU A 51 9.46 10.62 3.89
C GLU A 51 10.73 9.78 3.69
N GLU A 52 10.71 8.51 4.12
CA GLU A 52 11.80 7.56 3.89
C GLU A 52 12.00 7.30 2.38
N LEU A 53 10.92 6.99 1.65
CA LEU A 53 10.97 6.78 0.20
C LEU A 53 11.53 8.01 -0.55
N ARG A 54 11.15 9.23 -0.15
CA ARG A 54 11.68 10.46 -0.75
C ARG A 54 13.17 10.65 -0.52
N LYS A 55 13.73 10.15 0.58
CA LYS A 55 15.17 10.22 0.86
C LYS A 55 15.96 9.19 0.05
N GLU A 56 15.34 8.07 -0.28
CA GLU A 56 15.95 6.98 -1.05
C GLU A 56 15.93 7.23 -2.56
N LEU A 57 14.97 8.02 -3.04
CA LEU A 57 14.94 8.49 -4.43
C LEU A 57 16.00 9.59 -4.60
N PRO A 58 17.04 9.39 -5.43
CA PRO A 58 17.96 10.46 -5.75
C PRO A 58 17.19 11.59 -6.44
N ASP A 59 17.49 12.85 -6.10
CA ASP A 59 16.98 14.01 -6.84
C ASP A 59 17.18 13.76 -8.34
N GLU A 60 16.08 13.64 -9.08
CA GLU A 60 16.11 13.69 -10.54
C GLU A 60 16.68 15.06 -10.92
N THR A 61 17.95 15.07 -11.32
CA THR A 61 18.67 16.23 -11.88
C THR A 61 18.68 16.16 -13.39
#